data_AF-A0A1D2MVQ5-F1
#
_entry.id   AF-A0A1D2MVQ5-F1
#
_cell.length_a   1.000
_cell.length_b   1.000
_cell.length_c   1.000
_cell.angle_alpha   90.00
_cell.angle_beta   90.00
_cell.angle_gamma   90.00
#
_symmetry.space_group_name_H-M   'P 1'
#
loop_
_entity.id
_entity.type
_entity.pdbx_description
1 polymer ?
#
loop_
_entity_poly.entity_id
_entity_poly.type
_entity_poly.pdbx_seq_one_letter_code
_entity_poly.pdbx_strand_id
1 'polypeptide(L)'
;MDEVPDVLFSNGSSQFICTGTAFLFADSLGFEIEFQNGSQYLLNDGDGIKVSTLTREHPRKIGTLNVMAQLDINMPMEAVAIHCIAPWINSTTNMVTSRKFETRYLLAPQFIETSKEDVLINLYTGEPNGRLMCHANGEPQPEYSWFYKKNAHVS
;
A
#
# COMPACT_ATOMS: atom_id res chain seq x y z
N MET A 1 -9.23 -17.77 -13.04
CA MET A 1 -8.59 -17.52 -11.73
C MET A 1 -8.79 -16.06 -11.49
N ASP A 2 -9.67 -15.70 -10.56
CA ASP A 2 -9.88 -14.30 -10.19
C ASP A 2 -8.60 -13.81 -9.52
N GLU A 3 -7.99 -12.74 -10.05
CA GLU A 3 -6.82 -12.12 -9.44
C GLU A 3 -7.22 -11.62 -8.05
N VAL A 4 -6.49 -12.05 -7.03
CA VAL A 4 -6.65 -11.53 -5.67
C VAL A 4 -6.21 -10.07 -5.70
N PRO A 5 -7.08 -9.12 -5.31
CA PRO A 5 -6.73 -7.71 -5.35
C PRO A 5 -5.60 -7.41 -4.35
N ASP A 6 -4.72 -6.49 -4.73
CA ASP A 6 -3.68 -5.99 -3.84
C ASP A 6 -4.31 -5.31 -2.61
N VAL A 7 -3.69 -5.47 -1.43
CA VAL A 7 -4.13 -4.82 -0.20
C VAL A 7 -3.22 -3.62 0.09
N LEU A 8 -3.82 -2.45 0.27
CA LEU A 8 -3.15 -1.20 0.63
C LEU A 8 -3.59 -0.73 2.01
N PHE A 9 -2.71 -0.06 2.75
CA PHE A 9 -3.00 0.39 4.10
C PHE A 9 -3.15 1.92 4.18
N SER A 10 -4.18 2.40 4.87
CA SER A 10 -4.56 3.82 4.85
C SER A 10 -3.55 4.78 5.50
N ASN A 11 -2.71 4.27 6.40
CA ASN A 11 -1.63 5.01 7.06
C ASN A 11 -0.24 4.70 6.46
N GLY A 12 -0.19 3.97 5.35
CA GLY A 12 1.02 3.72 4.58
C GLY A 12 1.08 4.64 3.37
N SER A 13 2.28 5.14 3.05
CA SER A 13 2.51 5.80 1.77
C SER A 13 2.47 4.74 0.66
N SER A 14 1.58 4.94 -0.31
CA SER A 14 1.47 4.09 -1.49
C SER A 14 1.98 4.85 -2.71
N GLN A 15 2.68 4.15 -3.58
CA GLN A 15 3.25 4.70 -4.81
C GLN A 15 2.60 4.06 -6.03
N PHE A 16 2.15 4.90 -6.97
CA PHE A 16 1.59 4.49 -8.24
C PHE A 16 2.40 5.09 -9.38
N ILE A 17 2.74 4.25 -10.35
CA ILE A 17 3.46 4.67 -11.55
C ILE A 17 2.55 4.42 -12.74
N CYS A 18 2.31 5.47 -13.52
CA CYS A 18 1.63 5.37 -14.80
C CYS A 18 2.59 5.72 -15.93
N THR A 19 2.52 4.93 -17.01
CA THR A 19 3.39 5.08 -18.18
C THR A 19 2.56 5.19 -19.46
N GLY A 20 2.89 6.17 -20.30
CA GLY A 20 2.32 6.35 -21.62
C GLY A 20 3.31 5.92 -22.70
N THR A 21 3.00 4.85 -23.43
CA THR A 21 3.90 4.24 -24.44
C THR A 21 3.52 4.52 -25.89
N ALA A 22 2.64 5.49 -26.15
CA ALA A 22 2.24 5.86 -27.52
C ALA A 22 2.48 7.34 -27.84
N PHE A 23 2.77 7.61 -29.12
CA PHE A 23 2.98 8.95 -29.69
C PHE A 23 1.76 9.89 -29.52
N LEU A 24 0.56 9.32 -29.31
CA LEU A 24 -0.73 10.01 -29.38
C LEU A 24 -1.25 10.58 -28.04
N PHE A 25 -0.53 10.38 -26.94
CA PHE A 25 -0.91 10.92 -25.64
C PHE A 25 -0.36 12.33 -25.44
N ALA A 26 -1.09 13.14 -24.66
CA ALA A 26 -0.62 14.45 -24.20
C ALA A 26 0.65 14.32 -23.36
N ASP A 27 1.34 15.44 -23.13
CA ASP A 27 2.59 15.47 -22.38
C ASP A 27 2.41 15.32 -20.85
N SER A 28 1.19 14.99 -20.41
CA SER A 28 0.79 14.83 -19.02
C SER A 28 -0.09 13.60 -18.85
N LEU A 29 0.03 13.00 -17.67
CA LEU A 29 -0.87 11.96 -17.18
C LEU A 29 -1.52 12.48 -15.90
N GLY A 30 -2.78 12.11 -15.68
CA GLY A 30 -3.54 12.40 -14.47
C GLY A 30 -3.87 11.12 -13.70
N PHE A 31 -4.29 11.30 -12.45
CA PHE A 31 -4.78 10.21 -11.62
C PHE A 31 -6.15 10.56 -11.06
N GLU A 32 -7.00 9.55 -10.90
CA GLU A 32 -8.32 9.66 -10.28
C GLU A 32 -8.54 8.46 -9.36
N ILE A 33 -9.16 8.68 -8.20
CA ILE A 33 -9.45 7.61 -7.23
C ILE A 33 -10.93 7.28 -7.27
N GLU A 34 -11.25 6.00 -7.29
CA GLU A 34 -12.60 5.47 -7.12
C GLU A 34 -12.81 5.01 -5.68
N PHE A 35 -13.96 5.33 -5.11
CA PHE A 35 -14.35 4.94 -3.76
C PHE A 35 -15.43 3.86 -3.77
N GLN A 36 -15.60 3.13 -2.67
CA GLN A 36 -16.63 2.08 -2.51
C GLN A 36 -18.05 2.57 -2.80
N ASN A 37 -18.33 3.85 -2.55
CA ASN A 37 -19.62 4.47 -2.87
C ASN A 37 -19.82 4.79 -4.37
N GLY A 38 -18.85 4.45 -5.23
CA GLY A 38 -18.84 4.70 -6.67
C GLY A 38 -18.46 6.14 -7.07
N SER A 39 -18.15 7.01 -6.10
CA SER A 39 -17.66 8.36 -6.38
C SER A 39 -16.22 8.31 -6.89
N GLN A 40 -15.89 9.30 -7.73
CA GLN A 40 -14.57 9.45 -8.33
C GLN A 40 -14.02 10.83 -8.04
N TYR A 41 -12.72 10.93 -7.72
CA TYR A 41 -12.05 12.18 -7.42
C TYR A 41 -10.75 12.33 -8.20
N LEU A 42 -10.70 13.36 -9.06
CA LEU A 42 -9.51 13.69 -9.84
C LEU A 42 -8.44 14.32 -8.94
N LEU A 43 -7.27 13.71 -8.91
CA LEU A 43 -6.14 14.17 -8.10
C LEU A 43 -5.39 15.28 -8.83
N ASN A 44 -5.41 16.49 -8.28
CA ASN A 44 -4.68 17.63 -8.79
C ASN A 44 -3.46 17.94 -7.91
N ASP A 45 -2.43 18.52 -8.51
CA ASP A 45 -1.13 18.87 -7.87
C ASP A 45 -1.25 19.92 -6.73
N GLY A 46 -2.47 20.39 -6.43
CA GLY A 46 -2.78 21.36 -5.37
C GLY A 46 -3.29 20.76 -4.05
N ASP A 47 -3.72 19.50 -4.03
CA ASP A 47 -4.41 18.90 -2.87
C ASP A 47 -3.45 18.27 -1.83
N GLY A 48 -2.19 18.71 -1.79
CA GLY A 48 -1.13 18.07 -0.99
C GLY A 48 -0.66 16.72 -1.58
N ILE A 49 -1.11 16.41 -2.79
CA ILE A 49 -0.77 15.21 -3.55
C ILE A 49 0.40 15.56 -4.49
N LYS A 50 1.49 14.80 -4.41
CA LYS A 50 2.65 15.00 -5.28
C LYS A 50 2.50 14.15 -6.52
N VAL A 51 2.08 14.75 -7.63
CA VAL A 51 2.12 14.10 -8.95
C VAL A 51 3.37 14.58 -9.67
N SER A 52 4.39 13.74 -9.70
CA SER A 52 5.64 14.07 -10.39
C SER A 52 5.68 13.46 -11.79
N THR A 53 5.92 14.29 -12.80
CA THR A 53 6.25 13.78 -14.14
C THR A 53 7.73 13.43 -14.14
N LEU A 54 8.04 12.13 -14.14
CA LEU A 54 9.41 11.63 -13.99
C LEU A 54 10.21 11.73 -15.30
N THR A 55 9.55 11.47 -16.43
CA THR A 55 10.19 11.49 -17.74
C THR A 55 9.25 12.08 -18.77
N ARG A 56 9.80 12.92 -19.64
CA ARG A 56 9.14 13.45 -20.83
C ARG A 56 10.14 13.40 -21.98
N GLU A 57 9.97 12.46 -22.91
CA GLU A 57 10.80 12.40 -24.12
C GLU A 57 10.25 13.33 -25.21
N HIS A 58 11.12 14.16 -25.79
CA HIS A 58 10.84 14.94 -27.00
C HIS A 58 12.02 14.80 -27.97
N PRO A 59 11.80 14.52 -29.27
CA PRO A 59 10.51 14.20 -29.90
C PRO A 59 10.01 12.81 -29.49
N ARG A 60 8.68 12.65 -29.47
CA ARG A 60 8.02 11.40 -29.11
C ARG A 60 8.34 10.29 -30.10
N LYS A 61 8.51 9.06 -29.61
CA LYS A 61 8.80 7.88 -30.44
C LYS A 61 7.69 6.85 -30.31
N ILE A 62 7.38 6.18 -31.42
CA ILE A 62 6.35 5.14 -31.48
C ILE A 62 6.88 3.87 -30.80
N GLY A 63 6.09 3.30 -29.89
CA GLY A 63 6.42 2.04 -29.21
C GLY A 63 7.44 2.19 -28.08
N THR A 64 7.73 3.41 -27.63
CA THR A 64 8.61 3.68 -26.49
C THR A 64 7.89 4.46 -25.40
N LEU A 65 8.48 4.50 -24.20
CA LEU A 65 8.02 5.34 -23.11
C LEU A 65 8.13 6.82 -23.53
N ASN A 66 7.01 7.56 -23.49
CA ASN A 66 6.98 8.98 -23.83
C ASN A 66 6.79 9.86 -22.59
N VAL A 67 5.88 9.45 -21.71
CA VAL A 67 5.58 10.16 -20.46
C VAL A 67 5.45 9.15 -19.31
N MET A 68 5.97 9.52 -18.15
CA MET A 68 5.81 8.77 -16.91
C MET A 68 5.38 9.71 -15.80
N ALA A 69 4.33 9.33 -15.08
CA ALA A 69 3.87 10.05 -13.90
C ALA A 69 3.89 9.13 -12.68
N GLN A 70 4.33 9.68 -11.56
CA GLN A 70 4.32 9.03 -10.26
C GLN A 70 3.39 9.79 -9.32
N LEU A 71 2.56 9.03 -8.62
CA LEU A 71 1.70 9.50 -7.56
C LEU A 71 2.14 8.85 -6.24
N ASP A 72 2.50 9.68 -5.28
CA ASP A 72 2.72 9.27 -3.89
C ASP A 72 1.55 9.78 -3.04
N ILE A 73 0.78 8.88 -2.45
CA ILE A 73 -0.41 9.22 -1.67
C ILE A 73 -0.62 8.27 -0.49
N ASN A 74 -1.13 8.79 0.63
CA ASN A 74 -1.70 7.97 1.68
C ASN A 74 -3.12 7.60 1.29
N MET A 75 -3.37 6.32 1.07
CA MET A 75 -4.65 5.89 0.52
C MET A 75 -5.79 6.18 1.49
N PRO A 76 -6.83 6.93 1.07
CA PRO A 76 -7.98 7.12 1.93
C PRO A 76 -8.67 5.78 2.17
N MET A 77 -9.26 5.65 3.36
CA MET A 77 -10.15 4.52 3.62
C MET A 77 -11.28 4.54 2.59
N GLU A 78 -11.75 3.36 2.17
CA GLU A 78 -12.81 3.18 1.18
C GLU A 78 -12.39 3.41 -0.28
N ALA A 79 -11.12 3.73 -0.58
CA ALA A 79 -10.64 3.68 -1.96
C ALA A 79 -10.61 2.23 -2.47
N VAL A 80 -11.05 2.01 -3.71
CA VAL A 80 -11.16 0.67 -4.33
C VAL A 80 -10.42 0.55 -5.65
N ALA A 81 -10.14 1.67 -6.30
CA ALA A 81 -9.36 1.69 -7.51
C ALA A 81 -8.64 3.02 -7.69
N ILE A 82 -7.58 2.95 -8.50
CA ILE A 82 -6.95 4.13 -9.07
C ILE A 82 -7.00 4.04 -10.58
N HIS A 83 -7.35 5.16 -11.19
CA HIS A 83 -7.41 5.36 -12.62
C HIS A 83 -6.24 6.25 -13.03
N CYS A 84 -5.48 5.80 -14.01
CA CYS A 84 -4.57 6.67 -14.73
C CYS A 84 -5.25 7.18 -16.00
N ILE A 85 -5.22 8.49 -16.17
CA ILE A 85 -5.91 9.22 -17.23
C ILE A 85 -4.88 9.82 -18.16
N ALA A 86 -4.93 9.44 -19.44
CA ALA A 86 -4.09 9.95 -20.50
C ALA A 86 -4.95 10.75 -21.50
N PRO A 87 -4.77 12.07 -21.63
CA PRO A 87 -5.49 12.85 -22.63
C PRO A 87 -5.01 12.47 -24.03
N TRP A 88 -5.94 12.29 -24.96
CA TRP A 88 -5.60 12.12 -26.36
C TRP A 88 -5.37 13.50 -27.00
N ILE A 89 -4.20 13.69 -27.62
CA ILE A 89 -3.87 14.89 -28.42
C ILE A 89 -5.01 15.24 -29.38
N ASN A 90 -5.39 16.52 -29.39
CA ASN A 90 -6.39 17.08 -30.30
C ASN A 90 -7.77 16.42 -30.20
N SER A 91 -8.06 15.76 -29.08
CA SER A 91 -9.37 15.20 -28.77
C SER A 91 -9.81 15.64 -27.38
N THR A 92 -11.10 15.59 -27.12
CA THR A 92 -11.69 15.71 -25.77
C THR A 92 -11.75 14.36 -25.06
N THR A 93 -11.35 13.27 -25.72
CA THR A 93 -11.39 11.91 -25.18
C THR A 93 -10.12 11.61 -24.36
N ASN A 94 -10.31 10.94 -23.24
CA ASN A 94 -9.22 10.40 -22.42
C ASN A 94 -9.15 8.88 -22.57
N MET A 95 -7.92 8.33 -22.58
CA MET A 95 -7.72 6.92 -22.32
C MET A 95 -7.54 6.70 -20.83
N VAL A 96 -8.22 5.69 -20.30
CA VAL A 96 -8.21 5.39 -18.88
C VAL A 96 -7.78 3.94 -18.69
N THR A 97 -6.82 3.73 -17.80
CA THR A 97 -6.47 2.39 -17.29
C THR A 97 -6.63 2.38 -15.79
N SER A 98 -7.05 1.26 -15.23
CA SER A 98 -7.45 1.16 -13.83
C SER A 98 -6.72 0.02 -13.13
N ARG A 99 -6.37 0.22 -11.86
CA ARG A 99 -5.92 -0.85 -10.96
C ARG A 99 -6.82 -0.87 -9.73
N LYS A 100 -7.39 -2.04 -9.45
CA LYS A 100 -8.24 -2.27 -8.28
C LYS A 100 -7.42 -2.79 -7.11
N PHE A 101 -7.86 -2.45 -5.91
CA PHE A 101 -7.22 -2.85 -4.65
C PHE A 101 -8.24 -2.81 -3.50
N GLU A 102 -7.85 -3.36 -2.35
CA GLU A 102 -8.59 -3.25 -1.10
C GLU A 102 -7.82 -2.35 -0.12
N THR A 103 -8.48 -1.38 0.51
CA THR A 103 -7.87 -0.60 1.59
C THR A 103 -8.19 -1.18 2.96
N ARG A 104 -7.19 -1.31 3.82
CA ARG A 104 -7.34 -1.72 5.22
C ARG A 104 -6.68 -0.76 6.20
N TYR A 105 -7.10 -0.83 7.45
CA TYR A 105 -6.44 -0.10 8.54
C TYR A 105 -5.13 -0.80 8.90
N LEU A 106 -4.07 0.00 9.06
CA LEU A 106 -2.86 -0.47 9.71
C LEU A 106 -3.09 -0.43 11.22
N LEU A 107 -3.15 -1.61 11.86
CA LEU A 107 -3.32 -1.74 13.29
C LEU A 107 -2.01 -2.21 13.91
N ALA A 108 -1.41 -1.35 14.74
CA ALA A 108 -0.17 -1.64 15.42
C ALA A 108 -0.30 -2.92 16.28
N PRO A 109 0.76 -3.75 16.37
CA PRO A 109 0.72 -4.95 17.19
C PRO A 109 0.44 -4.64 18.65
N GLN A 110 -0.56 -5.30 19.23
CA GLN A 110 -0.88 -5.24 20.65
C GLN A 110 -0.86 -6.65 21.21
N PHE A 111 -0.01 -6.87 22.22
CA PHE A 111 -0.03 -8.14 22.96
C PHE A 111 -1.40 -8.31 23.60
N ILE A 112 -1.95 -9.51 23.48
CA ILE A 112 -3.18 -9.86 24.20
C ILE A 112 -2.81 -9.90 25.67
N GLU A 113 -3.54 -9.19 26.53
CA GLU A 113 -3.35 -9.26 27.98
C GLU A 113 -3.60 -10.69 28.45
N THR A 114 -2.54 -11.47 28.53
CA THR A 114 -2.51 -12.76 29.23
C THR A 114 -2.74 -12.48 30.71
N SER A 115 -3.57 -13.29 31.36
CA SER A 115 -3.81 -13.15 32.79
C SER A 115 -2.48 -13.25 33.55
N LYS A 116 -2.36 -12.65 34.74
CA LYS A 116 -1.12 -12.74 35.53
C LYS A 116 -0.68 -14.19 35.80
N GLU A 117 -1.60 -15.14 35.74
CA GLU A 117 -1.34 -16.57 35.88
C GLU A 117 -0.68 -17.18 34.63
N ASP A 118 -0.96 -16.64 33.43
CA ASP A 118 -0.36 -17.08 32.16
C ASP A 118 1.08 -16.56 31.94
N VAL A 119 1.49 -15.54 32.71
CA VAL A 119 2.83 -14.93 32.60
C VAL A 119 3.90 -15.77 33.32
N LEU A 120 3.52 -16.59 34.31
CA LEU A 120 4.41 -17.45 35.08
C LEU A 120 4.20 -18.92 34.69
N ILE A 121 4.84 -19.32 33.61
CA ILE A 121 4.81 -20.71 33.15
C ILE A 121 5.92 -21.50 33.87
N ASN A 122 5.53 -22.50 34.67
CA ASN A 122 6.48 -23.46 35.23
C ASN A 122 6.84 -24.50 34.16
N LEU A 123 8.10 -24.53 33.76
CA LEU A 123 8.62 -25.52 32.82
C LEU A 123 9.46 -26.52 33.61
N TYR A 124 9.08 -27.80 33.56
CA TYR A 124 9.81 -28.87 34.23
C TYR A 124 10.78 -29.56 33.27
N THR A 125 12.00 -29.84 33.75
CA THR A 125 13.02 -30.54 32.98
C THR A 125 12.56 -31.95 32.62
N GLY A 126 12.54 -32.27 31.32
CA GLY A 126 12.11 -33.58 30.81
C GLY A 126 10.62 -33.68 30.48
N GLU A 127 9.83 -32.62 30.73
CA GLU A 127 8.44 -32.57 30.32
C GLU A 127 8.31 -32.08 28.85
N PRO A 128 7.72 -32.86 27.94
CA PRO A 128 7.72 -32.53 26.51
C PRO A 128 6.71 -31.44 26.10
N ASN A 129 5.80 -31.04 27.00
CA ASN A 129 4.61 -30.25 26.64
C ASN A 129 4.61 -28.79 27.12
N GLY A 130 5.71 -28.32 27.72
CA GLY A 130 5.84 -26.92 28.10
C GLY A 130 6.00 -26.03 26.86
N ARG A 131 5.00 -25.19 26.55
CA ARG A 131 5.05 -24.24 25.43
C ARG A 131 4.94 -22.81 25.93
N LEU A 132 5.84 -21.95 25.46
CA LEU A 132 5.73 -20.50 25.62
C LEU A 132 4.79 -19.96 24.55
N MET A 133 3.65 -19.41 24.96
CA MET A 133 2.68 -18.81 24.06
C MET A 133 2.87 -17.29 24.03
N CYS A 134 2.93 -16.72 22.83
CA CYS A 134 2.95 -15.28 22.61
C CYS A 134 1.91 -14.97 21.54
N HIS A 135 0.95 -14.14 21.89
CA HIS A 135 -0.12 -13.71 21.00
C HIS A 135 -0.20 -12.20 20.99
N ALA A 136 -0.36 -11.65 19.79
CA ALA A 136 -0.61 -10.25 19.57
C ALA A 136 -1.62 -10.09 18.44
N ASN A 137 -2.49 -9.10 18.58
CA ASN A 137 -3.40 -8.68 17.52
C ASN A 137 -2.76 -7.54 16.74
N GLY A 138 -3.05 -7.46 15.44
CA GLY A 138 -2.58 -6.40 14.55
C GLY A 138 -3.01 -6.69 13.12
N GLU A 139 -2.98 -5.66 12.27
CA GLU A 139 -3.28 -5.78 10.84
C GLU A 139 -2.21 -4.98 10.07
N PRO A 140 -1.39 -5.61 9.22
CA PRO A 140 -1.37 -7.05 8.95
C PRO A 140 -0.98 -7.88 10.20
N GLN A 141 -1.27 -9.17 10.17
CA GLN A 141 -0.94 -10.10 11.25
C GLN A 141 0.54 -9.95 11.67
N PRO A 142 0.84 -9.66 12.95
CA PRO A 142 2.21 -9.44 13.40
C PRO A 142 3.07 -10.70 13.34
N GLU A 143 4.37 -10.49 13.09
CA GLU A 143 5.40 -11.51 13.25
C GLU A 143 5.93 -11.55 14.69
N TYR A 144 6.24 -12.75 15.18
CA TYR A 144 6.69 -12.98 16.55
C TYR A 144 8.14 -13.47 16.59
N SER A 145 8.88 -13.06 17.62
CA SER A 145 10.23 -13.55 17.89
C SER A 145 10.51 -13.56 19.38
N TRP A 146 11.08 -14.66 19.88
CA TRP A 146 11.49 -14.80 21.27
C TRP A 146 12.96 -14.43 21.43
N PHE A 147 13.28 -13.66 22.47
CA PHE A 147 14.65 -13.29 22.82
C PHE A 147 14.96 -13.71 24.25
N TYR A 148 16.07 -14.41 24.45
CA TYR A 148 16.57 -14.74 25.78
C TYR A 148 17.62 -13.71 26.21
N LYS A 149 17.34 -12.97 27.28
CA LYS A 149 18.32 -12.08 27.90
C LYS A 149 18.78 -12.70 29.21
N LYS A 150 20.03 -13.17 29.25
CA LYS A 150 20.68 -13.52 30.51
C LYS A 150 20.91 -12.22 31.28
N ASN A 151 20.26 -12.05 32.42
CA ASN A 151 20.53 -10.90 33.29
C ASN A 151 22.04 -10.89 33.58
N ALA A 152 22.72 -9.80 33.20
CA ALA A 152 24.08 -9.56 33.62
C ALA A 152 24.08 -9.58 35.15
N HIS A 153 24.93 -10.43 35.74
CA HIS A 153 25.10 -10.54 37.17
C HIS A 153 25.23 -9.14 37.77
N VAL A 154 24.32 -8.81 38.71
CA VAL A 154 24.59 -7.77 39.70
C VAL A 154 25.73 -8.32 40.55
N SER A 155 26.94 -7.82 40.29
CA SER A 155 28.15 -8.03 41.07
C SER A 155 28.05 -7.34 42.41
#